data_AF-A0A533X1Z2-F1
#
_entry.id   AF-A0A533X1Z2-F1
#
_cell.length_a   1.000
_cell.length_b   1.000
_cell.length_c   1.000
_cell.angle_alpha   90.00
_cell.angle_beta   90.00
_cell.angle_gamma   90.00
#
_symmetry.space_group_name_H-M   'P 1'
#
loop_
_entity.id
_entity.type
_entity.pdbx_description
1 polymer ?
#
loop_
_entity_poly.entity_id
_entity_poly.type
_entity_poly.pdbx_seq_one_letter_code
_entity_poly.pdbx_strand_id
1 'polypeptide(L)'
;MPLYECNEHQFVENIRRLLESREKFLVNRKITLHDDAKFGPATMPDPEFKRYETICTRKSVNSTVYAKVPFVDSFHGGRMYDEGDNLHTASSPLFPRMSVPYYRVEYSVNVWGGTYFFAFDALFNPEIVIEKRTGRRLGNSGSLVHVLKYHPPEERVLAINLPKEVMVFDVKHMIRVIDHSSNF
;
A
#
# COMPACT_ATOMS: atom_id res chain seq x y z
N MET A 1 -9.92 -21.67 14.93
CA MET A 1 -8.54 -21.95 14.52
C MET A 1 -7.73 -20.70 14.83
N PRO A 2 -6.72 -20.80 15.70
CA PRO A 2 -5.87 -19.67 16.08
C PRO A 2 -5.17 -19.03 14.86
N LEU A 3 -4.98 -17.71 14.93
CA LEU A 3 -4.25 -16.92 13.94
C LEU A 3 -2.89 -16.54 14.51
N TYR A 4 -1.83 -16.79 13.75
CA TYR A 4 -0.46 -16.49 14.12
C TYR A 4 0.16 -15.53 13.10
N GLU A 5 0.44 -14.31 13.52
CA GLU A 5 1.17 -13.33 12.72
C GLU A 5 2.67 -13.63 12.79
N CYS A 6 3.29 -13.80 11.63
CA CYS A 6 4.71 -14.01 11.45
C CYS A 6 5.34 -12.75 10.84
N ASN A 7 6.62 -12.50 11.12
CA ASN A 7 7.43 -11.71 10.19
C ASN A 7 7.83 -12.54 8.95
N GLU A 8 8.42 -11.91 7.93
CA GLU A 8 8.78 -12.58 6.68
C GLU A 8 9.69 -13.79 6.92
N HIS A 9 10.76 -13.63 7.70
CA HIS A 9 11.72 -14.69 7.98
C HIS A 9 11.07 -15.89 8.68
N GLN A 10 10.24 -15.63 9.70
CA GLN A 10 9.49 -16.68 10.40
C GLN A 10 8.54 -17.41 9.47
N PHE A 11 7.85 -16.67 8.59
CA PHE A 11 6.94 -17.27 7.62
C PHE A 11 7.68 -18.18 6.64
N VAL A 12 8.77 -17.68 6.03
CA VAL A 12 9.60 -18.45 5.08
C VAL A 12 10.20 -19.69 5.74
N GLU A 13 10.72 -19.58 6.97
CA GLU A 13 11.28 -20.73 7.69
C GLU A 13 10.21 -21.77 8.05
N ASN A 14 8.99 -21.35 8.41
CA ASN A 14 7.87 -22.29 8.61
C ASN A 14 7.54 -23.05 7.31
N ILE A 15 7.51 -22.36 6.17
CA ILE A 15 7.33 -23.01 4.87
C ILE A 15 8.47 -24.01 4.58
N ARG A 16 9.72 -23.64 4.88
CA ARG A 16 10.88 -24.53 4.74
C ARG A 16 10.72 -25.82 5.55
N ARG A 17 10.28 -25.72 6.81
CA ARG A 17 10.02 -26.87 7.69
C ARG A 17 8.88 -27.75 7.20
N LEU A 18 7.83 -27.16 6.64
CA LEU A 18 6.71 -27.91 6.05
C LEU A 18 7.13 -28.71 4.80
N LEU A 19 8.05 -28.16 4.00
CA LEU A 19 8.64 -28.92 2.89
C LEU A 19 9.44 -30.13 3.39
N GLU A 20 10.21 -29.95 4.47
CA GLU A 20 10.98 -31.04 5.09
C GLU A 20 10.08 -32.13 5.69
N SER A 21 8.93 -31.75 6.27
CA SER A 21 7.97 -32.70 6.84
C SER A 21 7.19 -33.50 5.80
N ARG A 22 7.27 -33.13 4.51
CA ARG A 22 6.50 -33.71 3.39
C ARG A 22 4.99 -33.66 3.59
N GLU A 23 4.51 -32.78 4.45
CA GLU A 23 3.08 -32.51 4.60
C GLU A 23 2.56 -31.78 3.35
N LYS A 24 1.30 -32.04 2.99
CA LYS A 24 0.64 -31.27 1.94
C LYS A 24 0.13 -29.98 2.55
N PHE A 25 0.57 -28.85 2.01
CA PHE A 25 0.11 -27.53 2.41
C PHE A 25 -0.14 -26.65 1.19
N LEU A 26 -0.86 -25.56 1.41
CA LEU A 26 -1.19 -24.57 0.40
C LEU A 26 -0.79 -23.20 0.93
N VAL A 27 -0.03 -22.44 0.14
CA VAL A 27 0.24 -21.04 0.44
C VAL A 27 -0.72 -20.18 -0.36
N ASN A 28 -1.57 -19.44 0.34
CA ASN A 28 -2.48 -18.48 -0.26
C ASN A 28 -1.85 -17.09 -0.24
N ARG A 29 -2.00 -16.35 -1.33
CA ARG A 29 -1.70 -14.93 -1.41
C ARG A 29 -2.99 -14.15 -1.69
N LYS A 30 -3.26 -13.13 -0.89
CA LYS A 30 -4.33 -12.16 -1.11
C LYS A 30 -3.73 -10.78 -1.25
N ILE A 31 -4.17 -10.07 -2.29
CA ILE A 31 -3.77 -8.68 -2.54
C ILE A 31 -5.03 -7.82 -2.47
N THR A 32 -5.03 -6.83 -1.57
CA THR A 32 -6.18 -5.95 -1.36
C THR A 32 -5.75 -4.50 -1.56
N LEU A 33 -6.51 -3.73 -2.34
CA LEU A 33 -6.30 -2.29 -2.48
C LEU A 33 -6.79 -1.55 -1.22
N HIS A 34 -5.95 -0.65 -0.71
CA HIS A 34 -6.27 0.22 0.41
C HIS A 34 -5.97 1.68 0.07
N ASP A 35 -6.84 2.54 0.60
CA ASP A 35 -6.70 4.00 0.63
C ASP A 35 -7.40 4.50 1.91
N ASP A 36 -6.86 4.10 3.05
CA ASP A 36 -7.41 4.36 4.38
C ASP A 36 -6.63 5.45 5.13
N ALA A 37 -5.89 6.28 4.38
CA ALA A 37 -5.09 7.37 4.91
C ALA A 37 -3.93 6.92 5.83
N LYS A 38 -3.62 5.61 5.89
CA LYS A 38 -2.47 5.07 6.63
C LYS A 38 -1.14 5.67 6.19
N PHE A 39 -0.97 5.88 4.88
CA PHE A 39 0.23 6.47 4.31
C PHE A 39 -0.06 7.86 3.77
N GLY A 40 0.82 8.79 4.11
CA GLY A 40 0.80 10.14 3.57
C GLY A 40 2.20 10.73 3.49
N PRO A 41 2.38 11.82 2.74
CA PRO A 41 3.70 12.32 2.37
C PRO A 41 4.54 12.85 3.55
N ALA A 42 3.92 13.27 4.65
CA ALA A 42 4.63 13.70 5.86
C ALA A 42 5.46 12.58 6.51
N THR A 43 4.92 11.36 6.56
CA THR A 43 5.51 10.23 7.27
C THR A 43 6.43 9.35 6.42
N MET A 44 6.51 9.63 5.11
CA MET A 44 7.37 8.87 4.20
C MET A 44 8.87 9.15 4.42
N PRO A 45 9.76 8.18 4.21
CA PRO A 45 11.20 8.42 4.14
C PRO A 45 11.58 9.43 3.04
N ASP A 46 12.70 10.14 3.19
CA ASP A 46 13.17 11.13 2.20
C ASP A 46 13.33 10.57 0.78
N PRO A 47 13.88 9.35 0.57
CA PRO A 47 13.98 8.78 -0.77
C PRO A 47 12.63 8.62 -1.47
N GLU A 48 11.60 8.22 -0.73
CA GLU A 48 10.23 8.07 -1.27
C GLU A 48 9.58 9.43 -1.52
N PHE A 49 9.76 10.37 -0.59
CA PHE A 49 9.19 11.71 -0.71
C PHE A 49 9.77 12.49 -1.89
N LYS A 50 11.03 12.26 -2.26
CA LYS A 50 11.71 12.92 -3.38
C LYS A 50 10.89 12.87 -4.68
N ARG A 51 10.12 11.79 -4.88
CA ARG A 51 9.25 11.59 -6.04
C ARG A 51 8.09 12.57 -6.11
N TYR A 52 7.72 13.19 -4.99
CA TYR A 52 6.62 14.14 -4.85
C TYR A 52 7.09 15.60 -4.82
N GLU A 53 8.39 15.88 -4.84
CA GLU A 53 8.96 17.24 -4.70
C GLU A 53 8.53 18.22 -5.80
N THR A 54 8.08 17.70 -6.96
CA THR A 54 7.53 18.52 -8.04
C THR A 54 6.22 19.19 -7.63
N ILE A 55 5.36 18.50 -6.87
CA ILE A 55 4.01 18.99 -6.50
C ILE A 55 3.89 19.42 -5.04
N CYS A 56 4.80 18.99 -4.17
CA CYS A 56 4.73 19.32 -2.76
C CYS A 56 6.11 19.59 -2.14
N THR A 57 6.11 20.21 -0.98
CA THR A 57 7.32 20.55 -0.23
C THR A 57 7.19 20.13 1.23
N ARG A 58 8.32 19.69 1.80
CA ARG A 58 8.50 19.45 3.24
C ARG A 58 9.90 19.85 3.65
N LYS A 59 10.07 20.30 4.89
CA LYS A 59 11.38 20.77 5.39
C LYS A 59 12.26 19.65 5.94
N SER A 60 11.65 18.58 6.46
CA SER A 60 12.35 17.40 7.00
C SER A 60 11.45 16.17 6.95
N VAL A 61 12.00 15.01 7.27
CA VAL A 61 11.22 13.81 7.63
C VAL A 61 10.22 14.16 8.74
N ASN A 62 9.00 13.63 8.65
CA ASN A 62 7.91 13.85 9.60
C ASN A 62 7.51 15.33 9.76
N SER A 63 7.74 16.18 8.75
CA SER A 63 7.24 17.56 8.71
C SER A 63 5.89 17.66 8.01
N THR A 64 5.14 18.72 8.32
CA THR A 64 3.94 19.08 7.56
C THR A 64 4.30 19.33 6.10
N VAL A 65 3.46 18.80 5.20
CA VAL A 65 3.63 18.86 3.75
C VAL A 65 2.61 19.81 3.15
N TYR A 66 3.08 20.67 2.26
CA TYR A 66 2.26 21.66 1.56
C TYR A 66 2.37 21.48 0.05
N ALA A 67 1.29 21.80 -0.67
CA ALA A 67 1.30 21.87 -2.12
C ALA A 67 2.22 23.01 -2.59
N LYS A 68 3.13 22.71 -3.50
CA LYS A 68 4.08 23.66 -4.08
C LYS A 68 3.52 24.37 -5.32
N VAL A 69 2.62 23.69 -6.02
CA VAL A 69 1.95 24.15 -7.25
C VAL A 69 0.52 23.59 -7.23
N PRO A 70 -0.44 24.19 -7.94
CA PRO A 70 -1.76 23.59 -8.07
C PRO A 70 -1.67 22.26 -8.84
N PHE A 71 -2.31 21.22 -8.31
CA PHE A 71 -2.35 19.91 -8.97
C PHE A 71 -3.69 19.20 -8.78
N VAL A 72 -3.95 18.24 -9.67
CA VAL A 72 -5.12 17.37 -9.62
C VAL A 72 -4.67 15.96 -9.28
N ASP A 73 -5.30 15.36 -8.29
CA ASP A 73 -5.11 13.97 -7.92
C ASP A 73 -6.12 13.09 -8.66
N SER A 74 -5.61 12.37 -9.65
CA SER A 74 -6.43 11.55 -10.53
C SER A 74 -6.95 10.28 -9.86
N PHE A 75 -6.30 9.79 -8.81
CA PHE A 75 -6.70 8.56 -8.12
C PHE A 75 -7.86 8.84 -7.17
N HIS A 76 -7.80 9.95 -6.42
CA HIS A 76 -8.84 10.34 -5.46
C HIS A 76 -9.95 11.18 -6.12
N GLY A 77 -10.50 10.68 -7.24
CA GLY A 77 -11.68 11.26 -7.90
C GLY A 77 -11.44 12.62 -8.57
N GLY A 78 -10.20 12.96 -8.91
CA GLY A 78 -9.88 14.26 -9.52
C GLY A 78 -9.86 15.42 -8.53
N ARG A 79 -9.59 15.15 -7.25
CA ARG A 79 -9.49 16.20 -6.22
C ARG A 79 -8.40 17.21 -6.59
N MET A 80 -8.74 18.48 -6.55
CA MET A 80 -7.81 19.58 -6.82
C MET A 80 -7.22 20.11 -5.52
N TYR A 81 -5.91 20.34 -5.51
CA TYR A 81 -5.18 20.99 -4.43
C TYR A 81 -4.60 22.30 -4.96
N ASP A 82 -4.85 23.37 -4.23
CA ASP A 82 -4.36 24.71 -4.60
C ASP A 82 -2.94 24.91 -4.03
N GLU A 83 -2.18 25.86 -4.61
CA GLU A 83 -0.85 26.18 -4.09
C GLU A 83 -0.92 26.60 -2.61
N GLY A 84 -0.01 26.06 -1.78
CA GLY A 84 0.01 26.30 -0.34
C GLY A 84 -0.97 25.46 0.47
N ASP A 85 -1.81 24.63 -0.15
CA ASP A 85 -2.70 23.71 0.57
C ASP A 85 -1.90 22.77 1.50
N ASN A 86 -2.35 22.62 2.75
CA ASN A 86 -1.82 21.60 3.65
C ASN A 86 -2.28 20.21 3.17
N LEU A 87 -1.34 19.38 2.74
CA LEU A 87 -1.58 18.03 2.22
C LEU A 87 -1.52 16.97 3.31
N HIS A 88 -0.65 17.15 4.30
CA HIS A 88 -0.51 16.22 5.42
C HIS A 88 0.22 16.89 6.58
N THR A 89 -0.40 16.90 7.76
CA THR A 89 0.16 17.55 8.96
C THR A 89 0.94 16.56 9.81
N ALA A 90 2.15 16.95 10.25
CA ALA A 90 2.99 16.15 11.13
C ALA A 90 2.32 15.83 12.48
N SER A 91 1.50 16.74 13.01
CA SER A 91 0.77 16.57 14.27
C SER A 91 -0.46 15.65 14.15
N SER A 92 -0.84 15.25 12.93
CA SER A 92 -1.98 14.37 12.68
C SER A 92 -1.65 13.37 11.56
N PRO A 93 -0.70 12.45 11.80
CA PRO A 93 -0.15 11.57 10.76
C PRO A 93 -1.15 10.52 10.24
N LEU A 94 -2.24 10.27 10.98
CA LEU A 94 -3.25 9.26 10.68
C LEU A 94 -4.34 9.77 9.72
N PHE A 95 -4.35 11.08 9.44
CA PHE A 95 -5.40 11.70 8.63
C PHE A 95 -4.79 12.65 7.58
N PRO A 96 -3.99 12.14 6.64
CA PRO A 96 -3.54 12.92 5.50
C PRO A 96 -4.72 13.41 4.67
N ARG A 97 -4.63 14.64 4.18
CA ARG A 97 -5.58 15.18 3.19
C ARG A 97 -5.32 14.58 1.80
N MET A 98 -4.04 14.31 1.51
CA MET A 98 -3.55 13.55 0.37
C MET A 98 -2.94 12.23 0.87
N SER A 99 -3.73 11.15 0.78
CA SER A 99 -3.29 9.79 1.08
C SER A 99 -2.48 9.19 -0.07
N VAL A 100 -1.69 8.16 0.23
CA VAL A 100 -1.00 7.36 -0.79
C VAL A 100 -1.58 5.95 -0.82
N PRO A 101 -2.17 5.52 -1.95
CA PRO A 101 -2.78 4.20 -2.05
C PRO A 101 -1.70 3.11 -2.04
N TYR A 102 -2.11 1.93 -1.60
CA TYR A 102 -1.22 0.79 -1.47
C TYR A 102 -1.95 -0.54 -1.64
N TYR A 103 -1.20 -1.58 -1.97
CA TYR A 103 -1.67 -2.95 -1.85
C TYR A 103 -1.24 -3.53 -0.52
N ARG A 104 -2.19 -4.06 0.25
CA ARG A 104 -1.90 -4.97 1.35
C ARG A 104 -1.78 -6.38 0.80
N VAL A 105 -0.57 -6.93 0.83
CA VAL A 105 -0.26 -8.29 0.38
C VAL A 105 -0.20 -9.18 1.61
N GLU A 106 -1.00 -10.24 1.63
CA GLU A 106 -1.06 -11.21 2.72
C GLU A 106 -0.78 -12.60 2.19
N TYR A 107 0.24 -13.24 2.76
CA TYR A 107 0.54 -14.65 2.59
C TYR A 107 0.01 -15.43 3.79
N SER A 108 -0.64 -16.56 3.55
CA SER A 108 -1.13 -17.43 4.63
C SER A 108 -1.00 -18.91 4.31
N VAL A 109 -0.82 -19.71 5.35
CA VAL A 109 -0.80 -21.17 5.30
C VAL A 109 -1.57 -21.73 6.49
N ASN A 110 -2.39 -22.75 6.23
CA ASN A 110 -3.18 -23.43 7.26
C ASN A 110 -2.51 -24.77 7.59
N VAL A 111 -1.88 -24.85 8.76
CA VAL A 111 -1.15 -26.04 9.24
C VAL A 111 -1.22 -26.13 10.76
N TRP A 112 -1.00 -27.32 11.31
CA TRP A 112 -0.93 -27.56 12.76
C TRP A 112 -2.12 -27.02 13.56
N GLY A 113 -3.32 -27.04 12.95
CA GLY A 113 -4.54 -26.51 13.56
C GLY A 113 -4.54 -24.98 13.74
N GLY A 114 -3.72 -24.24 12.98
CA GLY A 114 -3.62 -22.78 12.99
C GLY A 114 -3.50 -22.18 11.59
N THR A 115 -3.78 -20.88 11.46
CA THR A 115 -3.40 -20.10 10.27
C THR A 115 -2.18 -19.26 10.61
N TYR A 116 -1.08 -19.50 9.93
CA TYR A 116 0.11 -18.67 9.99
C TYR A 116 0.06 -17.68 8.83
N PHE A 117 0.26 -16.40 9.08
CA PHE A 117 0.21 -15.39 8.04
C PHE A 117 1.30 -14.34 8.18
N PHE A 118 1.73 -13.80 7.04
CA PHE A 118 2.62 -12.65 6.94
C PHE A 118 1.98 -11.65 5.99
N ALA A 119 1.95 -10.38 6.38
CA ALA A 119 1.41 -9.31 5.55
C ALA A 119 2.37 -8.13 5.48
N PHE A 120 2.40 -7.48 4.33
CA PHE A 120 3.15 -6.24 4.11
C PHE A 120 2.37 -5.33 3.16
N ASP A 121 2.75 -4.04 3.18
CA ASP A 121 2.11 -3.01 2.36
C ASP A 121 3.07 -2.58 1.24
N ALA A 122 2.58 -2.59 0.01
CA ALA A 122 3.30 -2.14 -1.17
C ALA A 122 2.65 -0.85 -1.70
N LEU A 123 3.32 0.29 -1.51
CA LEU A 123 2.83 1.60 -1.94
C LEU A 123 2.76 1.71 -3.46
N PHE A 124 1.79 2.46 -3.95
CA PHE A 124 1.71 2.79 -5.37
C PHE A 124 2.80 3.77 -5.77
N ASN A 125 3.20 3.66 -7.02
CA ASN A 125 4.21 4.49 -7.65
C ASN A 125 3.59 5.82 -8.09
N PRO A 126 3.96 6.98 -7.48
CA PRO A 126 3.57 8.27 -8.02
C PRO A 126 4.22 8.55 -9.38
N GLU A 127 3.43 9.14 -10.27
CA GLU A 127 3.85 9.79 -11.51
C GLU A 127 3.20 11.17 -11.58
N ILE A 128 4.00 12.18 -11.93
CA ILE A 128 3.55 13.56 -12.08
C ILE A 128 3.65 13.94 -13.55
N VAL A 129 2.51 14.23 -14.16
CA VAL A 129 2.42 14.64 -15.56
C VAL A 129 1.79 16.04 -15.67
N ILE A 130 2.04 16.73 -16.78
CA ILE A 130 1.37 18.00 -17.08
C ILE A 130 0.29 17.72 -18.10
N GLU A 131 -0.97 18.00 -17.77
CA GLU A 131 -2.11 17.82 -18.66
C GLU A 131 -2.88 19.13 -18.85
N LYS A 132 -3.47 19.32 -20.03
CA LYS A 132 -4.43 20.39 -20.26
C LYS A 132 -5.80 19.95 -19.73
N ARG A 133 -6.30 20.63 -18.69
CA ARG A 133 -7.61 20.35 -18.08
C ARG A 133 -8.54 21.55 -18.23
N THR A 134 -9.81 21.29 -18.51
CA THR A 134 -10.90 22.28 -18.53
C THR A 134 -11.81 22.06 -17.34
N GLY A 135 -12.50 23.11 -16.88
CA GLY A 135 -13.46 22.97 -15.79
C GLY A 135 -13.82 24.30 -15.14
N ARG A 136 -14.77 24.29 -14.21
CA ARG A 136 -15.29 25.50 -13.56
C ARG A 136 -14.21 26.36 -12.90
N ARG A 137 -13.14 25.74 -12.40
CA ARG A 137 -11.97 26.43 -11.80
C ARG A 137 -10.85 26.77 -12.79
N LEU A 138 -10.81 26.14 -13.97
CA LEU A 138 -9.72 26.24 -14.96
C LEU A 138 -10.14 26.99 -16.24
N GLY A 139 -11.41 27.38 -16.34
CA GLY A 139 -11.98 28.03 -17.52
C GLY A 139 -12.21 27.08 -18.69
N ASN A 140 -12.89 27.60 -19.73
CA ASN A 140 -13.25 26.83 -20.92
C ASN A 140 -12.10 26.70 -21.93
N SER A 141 -11.10 27.59 -21.89
CA SER A 141 -9.91 27.55 -22.73
C SER A 141 -8.91 26.45 -22.33
N GLY A 142 -9.05 25.93 -21.11
CA GLY A 142 -8.23 24.89 -20.50
C GLY A 142 -6.85 25.40 -20.08
N SER A 143 -6.41 24.97 -18.90
CA SER A 143 -5.10 25.32 -18.34
C SER A 143 -4.21 24.08 -18.26
N LEU A 144 -2.90 24.27 -18.37
CA LEU A 144 -1.93 23.23 -18.04
C LEU A 144 -1.87 23.11 -16.52
N VAL A 145 -2.11 21.91 -16.01
CA VAL A 145 -2.10 21.62 -14.57
C VAL A 145 -1.27 20.36 -14.33
N HIS A 146 -0.58 20.31 -13.19
CA HIS A 146 0.07 19.09 -12.73
C HIS A 146 -0.98 18.05 -12.36
N VAL A 147 -0.80 16.81 -12.79
CA VAL A 147 -1.70 15.70 -12.46
C VAL A 147 -0.87 14.61 -11.79
N LEU A 148 -1.25 14.30 -10.55
CA LEU A 148 -0.72 13.18 -9.79
C LEU A 148 -1.47 11.91 -10.20
N LYS A 149 -0.71 10.92 -10.64
CA LYS A 149 -1.16 9.58 -10.97
C LYS A 149 -0.47 8.59 -10.04
N TYR A 150 -1.18 7.53 -9.68
CA TYR A 150 -0.66 6.42 -8.91
C TYR A 150 -0.70 5.16 -9.75
N HIS A 151 0.47 4.61 -10.04
CA HIS A 151 0.61 3.34 -10.74
C HIS A 151 0.76 2.20 -9.74
N PRO A 152 0.20 1.01 -10.03
CA PRO A 152 0.45 -0.16 -9.21
C PRO A 152 1.96 -0.42 -9.04
N PRO A 153 2.39 -0.92 -7.87
CA PRO A 153 3.76 -1.41 -7.70
C PRO A 153 4.03 -2.59 -8.65
N GLU A 154 5.31 -2.79 -8.99
CA GLU A 154 5.73 -3.90 -9.85
C GLU A 154 5.48 -5.26 -9.17
N GLU A 155 5.18 -6.29 -9.95
CA GLU A 155 4.84 -7.63 -9.41
C GLU A 155 5.93 -8.21 -8.50
N ARG A 156 7.20 -7.93 -8.77
CA ARG A 156 8.33 -8.36 -7.92
C ARG A 156 8.27 -7.81 -6.49
N VAL A 157 7.65 -6.64 -6.30
CA VAL A 157 7.47 -6.02 -4.98
C VAL A 157 6.32 -6.69 -4.22
N LEU A 158 5.39 -7.34 -4.94
CA LEU A 158 4.23 -8.06 -4.38
C LEU A 158 4.55 -9.52 -4.04
N ALA A 159 5.80 -9.94 -4.19
CA ALA A 159 6.25 -11.30 -3.97
C ALA A 159 7.29 -11.38 -2.85
N ILE A 160 7.19 -12.43 -2.02
CA ILE A 160 8.25 -12.80 -1.08
C ILE A 160 9.09 -13.95 -1.65
N ASN A 161 10.32 -14.08 -1.16
CA ASN A 161 11.21 -15.16 -1.58
C ASN A 161 10.81 -16.48 -0.90
N LEU A 162 10.05 -17.31 -1.60
CA LEU A 162 9.73 -18.67 -1.18
C LEU A 162 10.62 -19.70 -1.88
N PRO A 163 10.81 -20.89 -1.28
CA PRO A 163 11.41 -22.03 -1.96
C PRO A 163 10.68 -22.34 -3.28
N LYS A 164 11.42 -22.75 -4.32
CA LYS A 164 10.91 -22.92 -5.70
C LYS A 164 9.85 -24.01 -5.81
N GLU A 165 9.83 -24.94 -4.86
CA GLU A 165 8.90 -26.06 -4.78
C GLU A 165 7.50 -25.62 -4.32
N VAL A 166 7.36 -24.40 -3.80
CA VAL A 166 6.11 -23.90 -3.21
C VAL A 166 5.23 -23.28 -4.29
N MET A 167 4.01 -23.82 -4.41
CA MET A 167 2.98 -23.22 -5.25
C MET A 167 2.18 -22.19 -4.44
N VAL A 168 2.13 -20.95 -4.93
CA VAL A 168 1.35 -19.86 -4.35
C VAL A 168 0.05 -19.69 -5.12
N PHE A 169 -1.07 -19.66 -4.39
CA PHE A 169 -2.39 -19.46 -4.97
C PHE A 169 -2.91 -18.06 -4.71
N ASP A 170 -3.19 -17.32 -5.79
CA ASP A 170 -3.81 -16.01 -5.71
C ASP A 170 -5.31 -16.14 -5.47
N VAL A 171 -5.76 -15.64 -4.32
CA VAL A 171 -7.16 -15.75 -3.89
C VAL A 171 -7.79 -14.36 -3.78
N LYS A 172 -8.96 -14.20 -4.40
CA LYS A 172 -9.75 -12.96 -4.29
C LYS A 172 -10.27 -12.73 -2.86
N HIS A 173 -10.66 -13.82 -2.19
CA HIS A 173 -11.19 -13.80 -0.83
C HIS A 173 -10.50 -14.92 -0.03
N MET A 174 -9.82 -14.55 1.05
CA MET A 174 -9.30 -15.52 2.01
C MET A 174 -10.38 -15.83 3.05
N ILE A 175 -10.70 -17.11 3.19
CA ILE A 175 -11.53 -17.59 4.29
C ILE A 175 -10.59 -17.93 5.44
N ARG A 176 -10.55 -17.09 6.47
CA ARG A 176 -9.90 -17.42 7.74
C ARG A 176 -10.90 -18.24 8.56
N VAL A 177 -10.61 -19.52 8.79
CA VAL A 177 -11.52 -20.41 9.54
C VAL A 177 -11.32 -20.17 11.04
N ILE A 178 -12.07 -19.26 11.64
CA ILE A 178 -12.03 -19.04 13.09
C ILE A 178 -13.00 -20.01 13.76
N ASP A 179 -12.53 -21.24 13.99
CA ASP A 179 -13.19 -22.15 14.93
C ASP A 179 -13.15 -21.60 16.37
N HIS A 180 -14.33 -21.38 16.96
CA HIS A 180 -14.55 -20.94 18.34
C HIS A 180 -14.90 -22.11 19.28
N SER A 181 -14.86 -23.36 18.83
CA SER A 181 -15.32 -24.51 19.62
C SER A 181 -14.29 -25.15 20.56
N SER A 182 -13.18 -24.46 20.88
CA SER A 182 -12.19 -24.95 21.85
C SER A 182 -12.12 -24.04 23.08
N ASN A 183 -13.24 -23.95 23.80
CA ASN A 183 -13.19 -23.74 25.23
C ASN A 183 -13.06 -25.13 25.89
N PHE A 184 -12.02 -25.27 26.71
CA PHE A 184 -11.69 -26.43 27.53
C PHE A 184 -12.90 -27.04 28.25
#